data_AF-A0AB39KMY7-F1
#
_entry.id   AF-A0AB39KMY7-F1
#
_cell.length_a   1.000
_cell.length_b   1.000
_cell.length_c   1.000
_cell.angle_alpha   90.00
_cell.angle_beta   90.00
_cell.angle_gamma   90.00
#
_symmetry.space_group_name_H-M   'P 1'
#
loop_
_entity.id
_entity.type
_entity.pdbx_description
1 polymer ?
#
loop_
_entity_poly.entity_id
_entity_poly.type
_entity_poly.pdbx_seq_one_letter_code
_entity_poly.pdbx_strand_id
1 'polypeptide(L)'
;MSKKDIAPQRLTREIVLRTALDMLNEEGIDSITTRKLAQRLGIKSPTLYWHFKNKSLLMEAMAETIINEHHLVSLPIDGMTWQDWLLANSVSFRRALLAYRDGARLHARTSPSQGHFNTIEAQVALLSHAGFSPVEAVALLMTLGRFIVGWVLEEQQEEIRSDPPFEADPTIYPLMLQGVNTLQNMNADDIFENGIRMVIIGAERQLDIKMQT
;
A
#
# COMPACT_ATOMS: atom_id res chain seq x y z
N MET A 1 -18.16 -29.55 30.86
CA MET A 1 -17.44 -28.25 30.75
C MET A 1 -18.29 -27.31 29.90
N SER A 2 -18.73 -26.20 30.50
CA SER A 2 -19.81 -25.34 29.99
C SER A 2 -19.38 -24.49 28.80
N LYS A 3 -20.26 -24.38 27.80
CA LYS A 3 -20.22 -23.33 26.78
C LYS A 3 -20.22 -21.98 27.50
N LYS A 4 -19.15 -21.21 27.32
CA LYS A 4 -19.06 -19.83 27.81
C LYS A 4 -19.83 -18.99 26.80
N ASP A 5 -21.04 -18.59 27.18
CA ASP A 5 -21.82 -17.60 26.47
C ASP A 5 -20.99 -16.32 26.37
N ILE A 6 -20.51 -16.02 25.16
CA ILE A 6 -19.99 -14.71 24.83
C ILE A 6 -21.20 -13.78 24.88
N ALA A 7 -21.30 -12.93 25.90
CA ALA A 7 -22.30 -11.87 25.95
C ALA A 7 -22.34 -11.13 24.60
N PRO A 8 -23.50 -10.67 24.11
CA PRO A 8 -23.57 -9.98 22.81
C PRO A 8 -22.71 -8.72 22.90
N GLN A 9 -21.47 -8.84 22.43
CA GLN A 9 -20.55 -7.73 22.29
C GLN A 9 -21.26 -6.76 21.36
N ARG A 10 -21.60 -5.57 21.87
CA ARG A 10 -22.37 -4.58 21.12
C ARG A 10 -21.63 -4.35 19.79
N LEU A 11 -22.25 -4.76 18.68
CA LEU A 11 -21.64 -4.67 17.37
C LEU A 11 -21.23 -3.21 17.12
N THR A 12 -19.93 -2.97 16.98
CA THR A 12 -19.39 -1.65 16.66
C THR A 12 -18.90 -1.65 15.22
N ARG A 13 -18.77 -0.45 14.64
CA ARG A 13 -18.15 -0.27 13.33
C ARG A 13 -16.74 -0.85 13.28
N GLU A 14 -16.00 -0.74 14.37
CA GLU A 14 -14.66 -1.29 14.52
C GLU A 14 -14.65 -2.82 14.50
N ILE A 15 -15.55 -3.50 15.22
CA ILE A 15 -15.65 -4.97 15.17
C ILE A 15 -15.92 -5.45 13.74
N VAL A 16 -16.86 -4.80 13.05
CA VAL A 16 -17.16 -5.11 11.64
C VAL A 16 -15.92 -4.95 10.76
N LEU A 17 -15.16 -3.88 10.96
CA LEU A 17 -13.98 -3.54 10.19
C LEU A 17 -12.84 -4.54 10.43
N ARG A 18 -12.56 -4.88 11.70
CA ARG A 18 -11.58 -5.90 12.08
C ARG A 18 -11.91 -7.25 11.48
N THR A 19 -13.15 -7.71 11.61
CA THR A 19 -13.57 -8.99 11.01
C THR A 19 -13.44 -8.99 9.49
N ALA A 20 -13.70 -7.86 8.82
CA ALA A 20 -13.50 -7.75 7.37
C ALA A 20 -12.02 -7.80 6.97
N LEU A 21 -11.13 -7.19 7.77
CA LEU A 21 -9.67 -7.27 7.59
C LEU A 21 -9.12 -8.68 7.87
N ASP A 22 -9.65 -9.38 8.87
CA ASP A 22 -9.30 -10.78 9.13
C ASP A 22 -9.67 -11.66 7.92
N MET A 23 -10.89 -11.48 7.39
CA MET A 23 -11.33 -12.16 6.17
C MET A 23 -10.45 -11.83 4.95
N LEU A 24 -9.97 -10.59 4.84
CA LEU A 24 -9.09 -10.18 3.75
C LEU A 24 -7.78 -10.97 3.80
N ASN A 25 -7.20 -11.12 4.99
CA ASN A 25 -5.94 -11.83 5.16
C ASN A 25 -6.08 -13.34 4.91
N GLU A 26 -7.16 -13.94 5.42
CA GLU A 26 -7.40 -15.38 5.32
C GLU A 26 -7.83 -15.80 3.91
N GLU A 27 -8.78 -15.07 3.31
CA GLU A 27 -9.56 -15.54 2.17
C GLU A 27 -9.41 -14.67 0.92
N GLY A 28 -8.72 -13.53 1.05
CA GLY A 28 -8.50 -12.58 -0.03
C GLY A 28 -9.70 -11.68 -0.32
N ILE A 29 -9.43 -10.62 -1.08
CA ILE A 29 -10.33 -9.49 -1.33
C ILE A 29 -11.59 -9.87 -2.10
N ASP A 30 -11.50 -10.85 -3.01
CA ASP A 30 -12.63 -11.27 -3.85
C ASP A 30 -13.65 -12.07 -3.04
N SER A 31 -13.25 -12.60 -1.89
CA SER A 31 -14.12 -13.32 -0.97
C SER A 31 -14.97 -12.40 -0.09
N ILE A 32 -14.62 -11.12 0.01
CA ILE A 32 -15.29 -10.14 0.87
C ILE A 32 -16.67 -9.80 0.30
N THR A 33 -17.73 -10.26 0.97
CA THR A 33 -19.12 -9.91 0.65
C THR A 33 -19.87 -9.55 1.92
N THR A 34 -20.87 -8.65 1.82
CA THR A 34 -21.70 -8.25 2.97
C THR A 34 -22.42 -9.45 3.60
N ARG A 35 -22.84 -10.43 2.79
CA ARG A 35 -23.45 -11.68 3.25
C ARG A 35 -22.48 -12.53 4.07
N LYS A 36 -21.27 -12.76 3.55
CA LYS A 36 -20.26 -13.58 4.23
C LYS A 36 -19.77 -12.91 5.51
N LEU A 37 -19.58 -11.60 5.49
CA LEU A 37 -19.22 -10.82 6.68
C LEU A 37 -20.33 -10.87 7.74
N ALA A 38 -21.60 -10.69 7.36
CA ALA A 38 -22.71 -10.82 8.29
C ALA A 38 -22.81 -12.22 8.90
N GLN A 39 -22.60 -13.27 8.09
CA GLN A 39 -22.55 -14.65 8.57
C GLN A 39 -21.41 -14.86 9.57
N ARG A 40 -20.21 -14.35 9.29
CA ARG A 40 -19.04 -14.46 10.16
C ARG A 40 -19.24 -13.71 11.49
N LEU A 41 -19.93 -12.58 11.45
CA LEU A 41 -20.30 -11.79 12.63
C LEU A 41 -21.52 -12.37 13.39
N GLY A 42 -22.18 -13.41 12.88
CA GLY A 42 -23.39 -13.98 13.50
C GLY A 42 -24.61 -13.05 13.45
N ILE A 43 -24.66 -12.12 12.49
CA ILE A 43 -25.75 -11.13 12.34
C ILE A 43 -26.49 -11.30 11.02
N LYS A 44 -27.67 -10.68 10.91
CA LYS A 44 -28.41 -10.60 9.65
C LYS A 44 -27.80 -9.50 8.77
N SER A 45 -27.79 -9.69 7.44
CA SER A 45 -27.24 -8.69 6.49
C SER A 45 -27.80 -7.27 6.68
N PRO A 46 -29.11 -7.04 6.94
CA PRO A 46 -29.63 -5.69 7.21
C PRO A 46 -28.96 -4.99 8.39
N THR A 47 -28.49 -5.74 9.40
CA THR A 47 -27.77 -5.19 10.56
C THR A 47 -26.44 -4.56 10.15
N LEU A 48 -25.74 -5.16 9.17
CA LEU A 48 -24.45 -4.66 8.67
C LEU A 48 -24.59 -3.29 8.00
N TYR A 49 -25.72 -3.04 7.32
CA TYR A 49 -25.97 -1.79 6.60
C TYR A 49 -26.10 -0.56 7.51
N TRP A 50 -26.39 -0.75 8.80
CA TRP A 50 -26.34 0.34 9.80
C TRP A 50 -24.92 0.83 10.07
N HIS A 51 -23.91 -0.02 9.86
CA HIS A 51 -22.49 0.33 10.04
C HIS A 51 -21.86 0.80 8.73
N PHE A 52 -22.17 0.12 7.62
CA PHE A 52 -21.64 0.45 6.29
C PHE A 52 -22.74 0.35 5.24
N LYS A 53 -23.11 1.49 4.63
CA LYS A 53 -24.25 1.57 3.70
C LYS A 53 -24.08 0.72 2.44
N ASN A 54 -22.85 0.39 2.05
CA ASN A 54 -22.55 -0.48 0.92
C ASN A 54 -21.14 -1.10 1.05
N LYS A 55 -20.83 -2.04 0.16
CA LYS A 55 -19.51 -2.70 0.11
C LYS A 55 -18.39 -1.71 -0.14
N SER A 56 -18.55 -0.73 -1.03
CA SER A 56 -17.49 0.24 -1.34
C SER A 56 -17.05 1.04 -0.11
N LEU A 57 -17.98 1.55 0.70
CA LEU A 57 -17.67 2.28 1.93
C LEU A 57 -17.00 1.39 3.00
N LEU A 58 -17.30 0.10 3.02
CA LEU A 58 -16.57 -0.86 3.87
C LEU A 58 -15.12 -1.00 3.37
N MET A 59 -14.93 -1.18 2.07
CA MET A 59 -13.60 -1.34 1.46
C MET A 59 -12.74 -0.08 1.62
N GLU A 60 -13.33 1.11 1.46
CA GLU A 60 -12.68 2.39 1.73
C GLU A 60 -12.21 2.48 3.19
N ALA A 61 -13.08 2.14 4.15
CA ALA A 61 -12.71 2.14 5.56
C ALA A 61 -11.63 1.09 5.88
N MET A 62 -11.65 -0.07 5.23
CA MET A 62 -10.60 -1.08 5.37
C MET A 62 -9.26 -0.55 4.88
N ALA A 63 -9.23 0.07 3.69
CA ALA A 63 -8.01 0.66 3.14
C ALA A 63 -7.47 1.77 4.05
N GLU A 64 -8.34 2.67 4.51
CA GLU A 64 -7.98 3.75 5.43
C GLU A 64 -7.41 3.21 6.75
N THR A 65 -8.00 2.14 7.29
CA THR A 65 -7.49 1.49 8.52
C THR A 65 -6.10 0.94 8.33
N ILE A 66 -5.83 0.24 7.22
CA ILE A 66 -4.51 -0.30 6.91
C ILE A 66 -3.47 0.82 6.85
N ILE A 67 -3.77 1.90 6.13
CA ILE A 67 -2.85 3.03 6.00
C ILE A 67 -2.60 3.71 7.35
N ASN A 68 -3.65 3.99 8.12
CA ASN A 68 -3.51 4.67 9.41
C ASN A 68 -2.71 3.86 10.42
N GLU A 69 -2.80 2.52 10.39
CA GLU A 69 -2.12 1.65 11.36
C GLU A 69 -0.69 1.30 10.98
N HIS A 70 -0.40 1.25 9.67
CA HIS A 70 0.87 0.69 9.19
C HIS A 70 1.73 1.67 8.38
N HIS A 71 1.17 2.79 7.89
CA HIS A 71 1.94 3.84 7.23
C HIS A 71 2.48 4.86 8.25
N LEU A 72 3.48 4.40 9.00
CA LEU A 72 4.09 5.12 10.12
C LEU A 72 4.90 6.38 9.72
N VAL A 73 5.39 6.46 8.47
CA VAL A 73 6.17 7.61 7.97
C VAL A 73 5.36 8.36 6.91
N SER A 74 4.13 8.76 7.26
CA SER A 74 3.21 9.45 6.34
C SER A 74 3.37 10.96 6.33
N LEU A 75 3.91 11.56 7.39
CA LEU A 75 4.16 13.00 7.50
C LEU A 75 5.67 13.31 7.40
N PRO A 76 6.04 14.49 6.85
CA PRO A 76 7.39 15.03 6.92
C PRO A 76 7.97 14.99 8.34
N ILE A 77 9.26 14.68 8.45
CA ILE A 77 9.99 14.63 9.72
C ILE A 77 10.99 15.79 9.76
N ASP A 78 10.95 16.58 10.83
CA ASP A 78 11.84 17.72 11.02
C ASP A 78 13.32 17.30 10.98
N GLY A 79 14.12 18.05 10.22
CA GLY A 79 15.56 17.80 10.05
C GLY A 79 15.91 16.69 9.05
N MET A 80 14.92 16.01 8.46
CA MET A 80 15.15 15.05 7.39
C MET A 80 15.14 15.73 6.02
N THR A 81 16.03 15.31 5.12
CA THR A 81 16.00 15.79 3.73
C THR A 81 14.75 15.27 3.02
N TRP A 82 14.30 15.95 1.97
CA TRP A 82 13.14 15.49 1.21
C TRP A 82 13.42 14.14 0.52
N GLN A 83 14.67 13.89 0.12
CA GLN A 83 15.14 12.62 -0.47
C GLN A 83 15.01 11.48 0.54
N ASP A 84 15.60 11.64 1.72
CA ASP A 84 15.58 10.62 2.76
C ASP A 84 14.13 10.36 3.22
N TRP A 85 13.34 11.43 3.34
CA TRP A 85 11.94 11.32 3.72
C TRP A 85 11.12 10.57 2.67
N LEU A 86 11.29 10.85 1.37
CA LEU A 86 10.57 10.11 0.32
C LEU A 86 10.91 8.62 0.33
N LEU A 87 12.16 8.27 0.58
CA LEU A 87 12.56 6.86 0.72
C LEU A 87 11.88 6.21 1.94
N ALA A 88 11.99 6.84 3.12
CA ALA A 88 11.39 6.31 4.35
C ALA A 88 9.86 6.22 4.27
N ASN A 89 9.22 7.22 3.64
CA ASN A 89 7.79 7.23 3.34
C ASN A 89 7.42 6.05 2.43
N SER A 90 8.19 5.84 1.35
CA SER A 90 7.95 4.78 0.37
C SER A 90 8.06 3.38 0.99
N VAL A 91 9.08 3.15 1.81
CA VAL A 91 9.26 1.89 2.57
C VAL A 91 8.12 1.68 3.55
N SER A 92 7.72 2.72 4.28
CA SER A 92 6.59 2.64 5.20
C SER A 92 5.26 2.38 4.48
N PHE A 93 5.07 2.95 3.29
CA PHE A 93 3.86 2.74 2.50
C PHE A 93 3.80 1.32 1.93
N ARG A 94 4.90 0.81 1.35
CA ARG A 94 5.01 -0.61 0.95
C ARG A 94 4.68 -1.55 2.11
N ARG A 95 5.24 -1.30 3.30
CA ARG A 95 4.95 -2.08 4.51
C ARG A 95 3.46 -2.08 4.87
N ALA A 96 2.79 -0.93 4.73
CA ALA A 96 1.36 -0.83 4.99
C ALA A 96 0.55 -1.68 4.00
N LEU A 97 0.88 -1.63 2.71
CA LEU A 97 0.20 -2.42 1.68
C LEU A 97 0.45 -3.93 1.85
N LEU A 98 1.64 -4.32 2.32
CA LEU A 98 2.01 -5.71 2.61
C LEU A 98 1.44 -6.25 3.93
N ALA A 99 0.89 -5.40 4.81
CA ALA A 99 0.35 -5.83 6.10
C ALA A 99 -0.82 -6.81 5.99
N TYR A 100 -1.48 -6.87 4.82
CA TYR A 100 -2.57 -7.78 4.50
C TYR A 100 -2.40 -8.36 3.10
N ARG A 101 -2.72 -9.65 2.93
CA ARG A 101 -2.59 -10.46 1.69
C ARG A 101 -2.98 -9.76 0.37
N ASP A 102 -4.02 -8.93 0.36
CA ASP A 102 -4.51 -8.21 -0.82
C ASP A 102 -4.55 -6.68 -0.57
N GLY A 103 -3.70 -6.17 0.33
CA GLY A 103 -3.68 -4.77 0.75
C GLY A 103 -3.45 -3.79 -0.42
N ALA A 104 -2.55 -4.11 -1.35
CA ALA A 104 -2.34 -3.28 -2.54
C ALA A 104 -3.55 -3.27 -3.48
N ARG A 105 -4.21 -4.41 -3.69
CA ARG A 105 -5.45 -4.50 -4.49
C ARG A 105 -6.60 -3.74 -3.84
N LEU A 106 -6.69 -3.76 -2.52
CA LEU A 106 -7.67 -3.01 -1.75
C LEU A 106 -7.43 -1.51 -1.89
N HIS A 107 -6.19 -1.06 -1.72
CA HIS A 107 -5.80 0.35 -1.88
C HIS A 107 -6.05 0.86 -3.31
N ALA A 108 -5.68 0.10 -4.33
CA ALA A 108 -5.86 0.50 -5.73
C ALA A 108 -7.34 0.70 -6.15
N ARG A 109 -8.28 0.16 -5.37
CA ARG A 109 -9.73 0.28 -5.60
C ARG A 109 -10.36 1.48 -4.89
N THR A 110 -9.59 2.24 -4.11
CA THR A 110 -10.09 3.36 -3.32
C THR A 110 -9.42 4.66 -3.74
N SER A 111 -10.09 5.77 -3.44
CA SER A 111 -9.54 7.12 -3.62
C SER A 111 -9.14 7.69 -2.26
N PRO A 112 -8.16 8.61 -2.20
CA PRO A 112 -7.88 9.35 -0.98
C PRO A 112 -9.16 9.98 -0.41
N SER A 113 -9.45 9.72 0.86
CA SER A 113 -10.54 10.37 1.58
C SER A 113 -10.10 11.75 2.07
N GLN A 114 -11.06 12.58 2.51
CA GLN A 114 -10.74 13.87 3.15
C GLN A 114 -9.79 13.72 4.34
N GLY A 115 -9.77 12.55 5.00
CA GLY A 115 -8.87 12.27 6.12
C GLY A 115 -7.39 12.34 5.76
N HIS A 116 -7.03 12.16 4.48
CA HIS A 116 -5.64 12.19 4.01
C HIS A 116 -5.21 13.54 3.43
N PHE A 117 -6.11 14.51 3.26
CA PHE A 117 -5.78 15.77 2.56
C PHE A 117 -4.74 16.59 3.29
N ASN A 118 -4.82 16.68 4.62
CA ASN A 118 -3.80 17.39 5.42
C ASN A 118 -2.43 16.72 5.32
N THR A 119 -2.39 15.39 5.26
CA THR A 119 -1.14 14.64 5.05
C THR A 119 -0.56 14.97 3.68
N ILE A 120 -1.36 14.87 2.61
CA ILE A 120 -0.91 15.17 1.25
C ILE A 120 -0.43 16.62 1.15
N GLU A 121 -1.15 17.58 1.74
CA GLU A 121 -0.76 18.99 1.76
C GLU A 121 0.62 19.18 2.43
N ALA A 122 0.88 18.51 3.55
CA ALA A 122 2.17 18.58 4.22
C ALA A 122 3.31 18.00 3.36
N GLN A 123 3.06 16.92 2.63
CA GLN A 123 4.04 16.32 1.72
C GLN A 123 4.34 17.23 0.53
N VAL A 124 3.30 17.83 -0.06
CA VAL A 124 3.44 18.82 -1.13
C VAL A 124 4.21 20.03 -0.61
N ALA A 125 3.90 20.51 0.59
CA ALA A 125 4.62 21.61 1.22
C ALA A 125 6.10 21.29 1.40
N LEU A 126 6.47 20.10 1.91
CA LEU A 126 7.88 19.69 2.03
C LEU A 126 8.62 19.80 0.69
N LEU A 127 8.06 19.23 -0.37
CA LEU A 127 8.66 19.28 -1.71
C LEU A 127 8.70 20.72 -2.24
N SER A 128 7.68 21.52 -1.98
CA SER A 128 7.69 22.92 -2.39
C SER A 128 8.74 23.77 -1.68
N HIS A 129 9.02 23.51 -0.40
CA HIS A 129 10.14 24.13 0.30
C HIS A 129 11.50 23.71 -0.27
N ALA A 130 11.59 22.50 -0.84
CA ALA A 130 12.78 22.03 -1.55
C ALA A 130 12.95 22.68 -2.94
N GLY A 131 11.94 23.34 -3.48
CA GLY A 131 11.99 24.06 -4.76
C GLY A 131 11.10 23.49 -5.88
N PHE A 132 10.35 22.42 -5.61
CA PHE A 132 9.36 21.91 -6.55
C PHE A 132 8.12 22.82 -6.60
N SER A 133 7.57 23.08 -7.78
CA SER A 133 6.22 23.63 -7.88
C SER A 133 5.20 22.61 -7.35
N PRO A 134 4.01 23.03 -6.91
CA PRO A 134 2.98 22.10 -6.43
C PRO A 134 2.61 21.01 -7.45
N VAL A 135 2.63 21.33 -8.75
CA VAL A 135 2.35 20.37 -9.83
C VAL A 135 3.45 19.30 -9.91
N GLU A 136 4.73 19.71 -9.83
CA GLU A 136 5.87 18.78 -9.83
C GLU A 136 5.85 17.90 -8.56
N ALA A 137 5.57 18.49 -7.40
CA ALA A 137 5.47 17.79 -6.13
C ALA A 137 4.38 16.71 -6.16
N VAL A 138 3.16 17.06 -6.61
CA VAL A 138 2.06 16.09 -6.76
C VAL A 138 2.41 15.02 -7.80
N ALA A 139 3.02 15.40 -8.93
CA ALA A 139 3.41 14.43 -9.95
C ALA A 139 4.44 13.42 -9.43
N LEU A 140 5.42 13.86 -8.62
CA LEU A 140 6.41 12.99 -7.98
C LEU A 140 5.76 12.02 -6.99
N LEU A 141 4.90 12.54 -6.10
CA LEU A 141 4.15 11.71 -5.14
C LEU A 141 3.24 10.69 -5.85
N MET A 142 2.56 11.10 -6.92
CA MET A 142 1.74 10.18 -7.73
C MET A 142 2.58 9.12 -8.45
N THR A 143 3.77 9.48 -8.92
CA THR A 143 4.70 8.56 -9.59
C THR A 143 5.18 7.49 -8.61
N LEU A 144 5.65 7.91 -7.44
CA LEU A 144 6.07 6.99 -6.38
C LEU A 144 4.90 6.13 -5.91
N GLY A 145 3.74 6.71 -5.61
CA GLY A 145 2.57 5.96 -5.18
C GLY A 145 2.14 4.88 -6.18
N ARG A 146 2.13 5.20 -7.48
CA ARG A 146 1.81 4.23 -8.54
C ARG A 146 2.87 3.14 -8.69
N PHE A 147 4.15 3.51 -8.61
CA PHE A 147 5.25 2.56 -8.61
C PHE A 147 5.13 1.57 -7.44
N ILE A 148 4.93 2.09 -6.22
CA ILE A 148 4.84 1.27 -5.00
C ILE A 148 3.63 0.34 -5.05
N VAL A 149 2.46 0.84 -5.46
CA VAL A 149 1.26 0.00 -5.60
C VAL A 149 1.47 -1.08 -6.64
N GLY A 150 2.06 -0.76 -7.79
CA GLY A 150 2.40 -1.74 -8.83
C GLY A 150 3.38 -2.81 -8.34
N TRP A 151 4.44 -2.37 -7.66
CA TRP A 151 5.43 -3.26 -7.04
C TRP A 151 4.79 -4.24 -6.07
N VAL A 152 4.01 -3.74 -5.10
CA VAL A 152 3.38 -4.60 -4.08
C VAL A 152 2.33 -5.50 -4.69
N LEU A 153 1.63 -5.08 -5.75
CA LEU A 153 0.72 -5.96 -6.49
C LEU A 153 1.46 -7.17 -7.06
N GLU A 154 2.62 -6.98 -7.69
CA GLU A 154 3.41 -8.09 -8.24
C GLU A 154 3.99 -8.96 -7.13
N GLU A 155 4.56 -8.35 -6.09
CA GLU A 155 5.12 -9.05 -4.93
C GLU A 155 4.10 -9.94 -4.22
N GLN A 156 2.88 -9.44 -3.97
CA GLN A 156 1.80 -10.25 -3.38
C GLN A 156 1.33 -11.38 -4.30
N GLN A 157 1.43 -11.22 -5.62
CA GLN A 157 1.09 -12.30 -6.56
C GLN A 157 2.19 -13.35 -6.66
N GLU A 158 3.46 -12.95 -6.60
CA GLU A 158 4.60 -13.87 -6.59
C GLU A 158 4.56 -14.81 -5.39
N GLU A 159 4.23 -14.31 -4.19
CA GLU A 159 4.05 -15.17 -3.01
C GLU A 159 2.96 -16.25 -3.19
N ILE A 160 1.94 -15.95 -4.01
CA ILE A 160 0.84 -16.87 -4.31
C ILE A 160 1.21 -17.81 -5.46
N ARG A 161 2.01 -17.34 -6.42
CA ARG A 161 2.39 -18.08 -7.63
C ARG A 161 3.56 -19.01 -7.32
N SER A 162 3.33 -20.32 -7.41
CA SER A 162 4.42 -21.31 -7.46
C SER A 162 4.95 -21.44 -8.89
N ASP A 163 5.46 -20.34 -9.46
CA ASP A 163 5.97 -20.37 -10.83
C ASP A 163 7.25 -21.20 -10.94
N PRO A 164 7.42 -21.99 -12.02
CA PRO A 164 8.70 -22.64 -12.28
C PRO A 164 9.78 -21.60 -12.59
N PRO A 165 11.07 -21.92 -12.36
CA PRO A 165 12.18 -21.05 -12.75
C PRO A 165 12.12 -20.70 -14.24
N PHE A 166 12.68 -19.54 -14.61
CA PHE A 166 12.86 -19.18 -16.01
C PHE A 166 13.75 -20.20 -16.73
N GLU A 167 13.16 -21.06 -17.55
CA GLU A 167 13.89 -21.94 -18.46
C GLU A 167 14.13 -21.22 -19.80
N ALA A 168 15.25 -20.50 -19.88
CA ALA A 168 15.67 -19.81 -21.10
C ALA A 168 17.09 -20.24 -21.51
N ASP A 169 17.35 -20.32 -22.82
CA ASP A 169 18.67 -20.69 -23.35
C ASP A 169 19.69 -19.56 -23.10
N PRO A 170 20.76 -19.80 -22.31
CA PRO A 170 21.77 -18.79 -22.02
C PRO A 170 22.62 -18.39 -23.21
N THR A 171 22.63 -19.17 -24.28
CA THR A 171 23.31 -18.79 -25.53
C THR A 171 22.51 -17.77 -26.34
N ILE A 172 21.18 -17.72 -26.14
CA ILE A 172 20.27 -16.81 -26.82
C ILE A 172 19.97 -15.58 -25.97
N TYR A 173 19.82 -15.74 -24.64
CA TYR A 173 19.42 -14.67 -23.72
C TYR A 173 20.43 -14.38 -22.58
N PRO A 174 21.74 -14.24 -22.88
CA PRO A 174 22.77 -14.15 -21.83
C PRO A 174 22.59 -12.93 -20.91
N LEU A 175 22.27 -11.76 -21.46
CA LEU A 175 22.14 -10.51 -20.69
C LEU A 175 20.92 -10.54 -19.76
N MET A 176 19.80 -11.06 -20.25
CA MET A 176 18.56 -11.17 -19.47
C MET A 176 18.77 -12.11 -18.29
N LEU A 177 19.33 -13.30 -18.54
CA LEU A 177 19.61 -14.27 -17.48
C LEU A 177 20.64 -13.76 -16.48
N GLN A 178 21.68 -13.04 -16.93
CA GLN A 178 22.62 -12.42 -15.99
C GLN A 178 21.91 -11.45 -15.05
N GLY A 179 21.03 -10.59 -15.57
CA GLY A 179 20.26 -9.64 -14.77
C GLY A 179 19.29 -10.31 -13.81
N VAL A 180 18.44 -11.21 -14.32
CA VAL A 180 17.45 -11.94 -13.51
C VAL A 180 18.12 -12.76 -12.43
N ASN A 181 19.17 -13.53 -12.74
CA ASN A 181 19.89 -14.32 -11.75
C ASN A 181 20.56 -13.43 -10.69
N THR A 182 21.05 -12.24 -11.07
CA THR A 182 21.62 -11.31 -10.09
C THR A 182 20.54 -10.81 -9.13
N LEU A 183 19.40 -10.37 -9.65
CA LEU A 183 18.29 -9.85 -8.84
C LEU A 183 17.64 -10.94 -7.97
N GLN A 184 17.50 -12.16 -8.47
CA GLN A 184 16.96 -13.30 -7.69
C GLN A 184 17.80 -13.63 -6.44
N ASN A 185 19.08 -13.28 -6.44
CA ASN A 185 19.97 -13.49 -5.31
C ASN A 185 20.04 -12.29 -4.35
N MET A 186 19.32 -11.19 -4.64
CA MET A 186 19.26 -10.00 -3.79
C MET A 186 18.01 -10.03 -2.89
N ASN A 187 18.06 -9.27 -1.79
CA ASN A 187 16.90 -9.05 -0.94
C ASN A 187 15.87 -8.17 -1.67
N ALA A 188 14.59 -8.57 -1.67
CA ALA A 188 13.49 -7.80 -2.26
C ALA A 188 13.42 -6.36 -1.74
N ASP A 189 13.73 -6.14 -0.45
CA ASP A 189 13.77 -4.82 0.16
C ASP A 189 14.84 -3.94 -0.50
N ASP A 190 16.04 -4.48 -0.76
CA ASP A 190 17.13 -3.75 -1.41
C ASP A 190 16.78 -3.40 -2.86
N ILE A 191 16.12 -4.31 -3.60
CA ILE A 191 15.71 -4.05 -4.98
C ILE A 191 14.65 -2.95 -5.01
N PHE A 192 13.66 -3.02 -4.12
CA PHE A 192 12.63 -2.00 -3.98
C PHE A 192 13.23 -0.62 -3.66
N GLU A 193 14.08 -0.53 -2.64
CA GLU A 193 14.72 0.72 -2.24
C GLU A 193 15.58 1.31 -3.37
N ASN A 194 16.30 0.47 -4.11
CA ASN A 194 17.06 0.92 -5.27
C ASN A 194 16.16 1.53 -6.35
N GLY A 195 14.99 0.93 -6.62
CA GLY A 195 13.99 1.49 -7.53
C GLY A 195 13.50 2.87 -7.09
N ILE A 196 13.19 3.04 -5.80
CA ILE A 196 12.80 4.34 -5.22
C ILE A 196 13.91 5.38 -5.36
N ARG A 197 15.16 5.00 -5.05
CA ARG A 197 16.32 5.89 -5.18
C ARG A 197 16.51 6.36 -6.62
N MET A 198 16.28 5.52 -7.63
CA MET A 198 16.36 5.94 -9.03
C MET A 198 15.35 7.05 -9.36
N VAL A 199 14.11 6.96 -8.85
CA VAL A 199 13.09 8.00 -9.04
C VAL A 199 13.51 9.30 -8.33
N ILE A 200 14.00 9.20 -7.09
CA ILE A 200 14.46 10.35 -6.29
C ILE A 200 15.63 11.07 -6.96
N ILE A 201 16.65 10.33 -7.40
CA ILE A 201 17.82 10.88 -8.12
C ILE A 201 17.37 11.57 -9.41
N GLY A 202 16.41 11.00 -10.13
CA GLY A 202 15.82 11.63 -11.31
C GLY A 202 15.14 12.96 -10.99
N ALA A 203 14.35 13.02 -9.92
CA ALA A 203 13.69 14.24 -9.47
C ALA A 203 14.67 15.31 -8.98
N GLU A 204 15.69 14.91 -8.21
CA GLU A 204 16.77 15.79 -7.75
C GLU A 204 17.51 16.40 -8.95
N ARG A 205 17.84 15.59 -9.95
CA ARG A 205 18.52 16.07 -11.15
C ARG A 205 17.69 17.08 -11.93
N GLN A 206 16.37 16.89 -12.02
CA GLN A 206 15.47 17.85 -12.67
C GLN A 206 15.42 19.17 -11.91
N LEU A 207 15.40 19.12 -10.57
CA LEU A 207 15.43 20.30 -9.72
C LEU A 207 16.75 21.08 -9.87
N ASP A 208 17.89 20.39 -9.87
CA ASP A 208 19.21 21.01 -10.07
C ASP A 208 19.31 21.78 -11.39
N ILE A 209 18.82 21.19 -12.49
CA ILE A 209 18.82 21.82 -13.81
C ILE A 209 17.99 23.11 -13.78
N LYS A 210 16.85 23.08 -13.08
CA LYS A 210 15.96 24.24 -12.94
C LYS A 210 16.58 25.36 -12.11
N MET A 211 17.34 25.03 -11.07
CA MET A 211 18.04 26.03 -10.25
C MET A 211 19.24 26.69 -10.93
N GLN A 212 19.74 26.07 -12.01
CA GLN A 212 20.85 26.60 -12.82
C GLN A 212 20.39 27.49 -13.99
N THR A 213 19.08 27.53 -14.28
CA THR A 213 18.48 28.27 -15.40
C THR A 213 17.77 29.52 -14.91
#